data_AF-A0A3D5EWT3-F1
#
_entry.id   AF-A0A3D5EWT3-F1
#
_cell.length_a   1.000
_cell.length_b   1.000
_cell.length_c   1.000
_cell.angle_alpha   90.00
_cell.angle_beta   90.00
_cell.angle_gamma   90.00
#
_symmetry.space_group_name_H-M   'P 1'
#
loop_
_entity.id
_entity.type
_entity.pdbx_description
1 polymer ?
#
loop_
_entity_poly.entity_id
_entity_poly.type
_entity_poly.pdbx_seq_one_letter_code
_entity_poly.pdbx_strand_id
1 'polypeptide(L)'
;PELYDQFGSFRSNMLSIVGASGVLDFYDGRLRARDADGRMLADGVDVRNYAELISEEVKPWSYMKFPFLAAIGPQAGWYKVGPLARV
;
A
#
# COMPACT_ATOMS: atom_id res chain seq x y z
N PRO A 1 -2.25 -28.64 -9.24
CA PRO A 1 -1.52 -27.43 -9.69
C PRO A 1 -2.47 -26.22 -9.81
N GLU A 2 -3.52 -26.32 -10.64
CA GLU A 2 -4.49 -25.23 -10.88
C GLU A 2 -5.20 -24.69 -9.62
N LEU A 3 -5.44 -25.54 -8.60
CA LEU A 3 -6.08 -25.12 -7.35
C LEU A 3 -5.26 -24.04 -6.59
N TYR A 4 -3.94 -24.06 -6.71
CA TYR A 4 -3.06 -23.13 -6.00
C TYR A 4 -2.73 -21.88 -6.80
N ASP A 5 -2.87 -21.91 -8.13
CA ASP A 5 -2.50 -20.80 -9.01
C ASP A 5 -3.34 -19.55 -8.77
N GLN A 6 -4.56 -19.72 -8.23
CA GLN A 6 -5.47 -18.63 -7.89
C GLN A 6 -5.58 -18.37 -6.38
N PHE A 7 -4.87 -19.14 -5.55
CA PHE A 7 -5.00 -19.04 -4.10
C PHE A 7 -4.57 -17.64 -3.61
N GLY A 8 -5.48 -16.95 -2.92
CA GLY A 8 -5.21 -15.61 -2.40
C GLY A 8 -5.03 -14.53 -3.47
N SER A 9 -5.42 -14.81 -4.72
CA SER A 9 -5.41 -13.79 -5.78
C SER A 9 -6.60 -12.85 -5.61
N PHE A 10 -6.29 -11.56 -5.42
CA PHE A 10 -7.29 -10.51 -5.40
C PHE A 10 -6.63 -9.18 -5.79
N ARG A 11 -7.44 -8.30 -6.39
CA ARG A 11 -7.03 -6.95 -6.79
C ARG A 11 -6.89 -6.06 -5.55
N SER A 12 -5.81 -5.30 -5.47
CA SER A 12 -5.43 -4.51 -4.30
C SER A 12 -4.68 -3.26 -4.67
N ASN A 13 -4.74 -2.24 -3.82
CA ASN A 13 -3.77 -1.16 -3.85
C ASN A 13 -2.40 -1.65 -3.33
N MET A 14 -1.33 -0.97 -3.73
CA MET A 14 0.04 -1.25 -3.31
C MET A 14 0.69 0.01 -2.77
N LEU A 15 1.43 -0.09 -1.66
CA LEU A 15 2.21 0.99 -1.08
C LEU A 15 3.69 0.59 -1.02
N SER A 16 4.57 1.49 -1.46
CA SER A 16 6.02 1.28 -1.49
C SER A 16 6.79 2.57 -1.21
N ILE A 17 8.07 2.41 -0.89
CA ILE A 17 9.06 3.49 -0.93
C ILE A 17 9.71 3.45 -2.31
N VAL A 18 9.88 4.62 -2.91
CA VAL A 18 10.62 4.80 -4.16
C VAL A 18 11.71 5.84 -3.97
N GLY A 19 12.91 5.54 -4.47
CA GLY A 19 14.05 6.44 -4.45
C GLY A 19 13.93 7.57 -5.48
N ALA A 20 15.01 8.35 -5.62
CA ALA A 20 15.08 9.42 -6.61
C ALA A 20 14.77 8.90 -8.03
N SER A 21 14.02 9.68 -8.80
CA SER A 21 13.58 9.31 -10.15
C SER A 21 12.74 8.02 -10.22
N GLY A 22 12.16 7.57 -9.11
CA GLY A 22 11.23 6.44 -9.07
C GLY A 22 11.88 5.06 -9.08
N VAL A 23 13.19 4.97 -8.82
CA VAL A 23 13.90 3.69 -8.73
C VAL A 23 13.55 2.94 -7.42
N LEU A 24 13.75 1.63 -7.42
CA LEU A 24 13.65 0.83 -6.20
C LEU A 24 14.75 1.25 -5.22
N ASP A 25 14.34 1.64 -4.02
CA ASP A 25 15.22 1.93 -2.89
C ASP A 25 14.62 1.33 -1.62
N PHE A 26 15.45 0.69 -0.80
CA PHE A 26 15.04 0.04 0.44
C PHE A 26 15.30 0.88 1.68
N TYR A 27 16.14 1.91 1.57
CA TYR A 27 16.63 2.67 2.70
C TYR A 27 15.94 4.03 2.81
N ASP A 28 15.92 4.80 1.72
CA ASP A 28 15.36 6.16 1.72
C ASP A 28 14.53 6.42 0.45
N GLY A 29 13.62 7.38 0.54
CA GLY A 29 12.78 7.75 -0.58
C GLY A 29 11.47 8.39 -0.18
N ARG A 30 10.51 8.29 -1.09
CA ARG A 30 9.16 8.86 -0.95
C ARG A 30 8.13 7.74 -1.03
N LEU A 31 6.99 7.95 -0.38
CA LEU A 31 5.87 7.01 -0.44
C LEU A 31 5.17 7.14 -1.80
N ARG A 32 4.87 5.98 -2.39
CA ARG A 32 4.08 5.83 -3.61
C ARG A 32 2.99 4.78 -3.40
N ALA A 33 1.76 5.16 -3.70
CA ALA A 33 0.59 4.30 -3.68
C ALA A 33 0.03 4.12 -5.09
N ARG A 34 -0.29 2.88 -5.47
CA ARG A 34 -0.88 2.53 -6.77
C ARG A 34 -2.14 1.71 -6.59
N ASP A 35 -3.10 1.82 -7.51
CA ASP A 35 -4.24 0.93 -7.58
C ASP A 35 -3.86 -0.43 -8.22
N ALA A 36 -4.82 -1.33 -8.32
CA ALA A 36 -4.63 -2.66 -8.91
C ALA A 36 -4.35 -2.64 -10.43
N ASP A 37 -4.61 -1.54 -11.12
CA ASP A 37 -4.27 -1.33 -12.54
C ASP A 37 -2.92 -0.60 -12.70
N GLY A 38 -2.26 -0.26 -11.59
CA GLY A 38 -1.00 0.49 -11.59
C GLY A 38 -1.17 2.01 -11.72
N ARG A 39 -2.38 2.56 -11.61
CA ARG A 39 -2.60 4.02 -11.60
C ARG A 39 -2.10 4.60 -10.28
N MET A 40 -1.47 5.77 -10.34
CA MET A 40 -1.00 6.46 -9.13
C MET A 40 -2.18 6.98 -8.32
N LEU A 41 -2.24 6.55 -7.06
CA LEU A 41 -3.16 7.08 -6.05
C LEU A 41 -2.48 8.18 -5.23
N ALA A 42 -1.18 8.03 -5.00
CA ALA A 42 -0.30 9.04 -4.41
C ALA A 42 1.13 8.80 -4.89
N ASP A 43 1.89 9.86 -5.12
CA ASP A 43 3.29 9.76 -5.52
C ASP A 43 4.12 10.89 -4.93
N GLY A 44 5.36 10.57 -4.55
CA GLY A 44 6.30 11.56 -4.03
C GLY A 44 5.98 12.10 -2.63
N VAL A 45 5.14 11.41 -1.85
CA VAL A 45 4.80 11.85 -0.48
C VAL A 45 6.02 11.68 0.43
N ASP A 46 6.38 12.73 1.17
CA ASP A 46 7.46 12.65 2.15
C ASP A 46 7.07 11.65 3.26
N VAL A 47 7.97 10.72 3.60
CA VAL A 47 7.71 9.69 4.60
C VAL A 47 7.35 10.28 5.97
N ARG A 48 7.79 11.49 6.29
CA ARG A 48 7.46 12.19 7.54
C ARG A 48 6.00 12.63 7.60
N ASN A 49 5.35 12.75 6.43
CA ASN A 49 3.96 13.16 6.31
C ASN A 49 3.02 11.94 6.16
N TYR A 50 3.46 10.74 6.55
CA TYR A 50 2.66 9.52 6.37
C TYR A 50 1.26 9.60 7.02
N ALA A 51 1.11 10.36 8.10
CA ALA A 51 -0.15 10.53 8.81
C ALA A 51 -1.23 11.26 7.98
N GLU A 52 -0.84 11.99 6.93
CA GLU A 52 -1.78 12.59 5.97
C GLU A 52 -2.28 11.56 4.94
N LEU A 53 -1.48 10.53 4.68
CA LEU A 53 -1.76 9.51 3.67
C LEU A 53 -2.47 8.28 4.28
N ILE A 54 -2.10 7.88 5.49
CA ILE A 54 -2.48 6.61 6.11
C ILE A 54 -3.32 6.88 7.35
N SER A 55 -4.46 6.20 7.45
CA SER A 55 -5.29 6.11 8.64
C SER A 55 -5.41 4.66 9.09
N GLU A 56 -5.72 4.43 10.36
CA GLU A 56 -5.79 3.09 10.95
C GLU A 56 -7.13 2.83 11.61
N GLU A 57 -7.75 1.70 11.28
CA GLU A 57 -8.98 1.23 11.93
C GLU A 57 -8.66 0.15 12.98
N VAL A 58 -9.42 0.13 14.08
CA VAL A 58 -9.39 -0.92 15.09
C VAL A 58 -10.62 -1.80 14.94
N LYS A 59 -10.43 -3.13 15.07
CA LYS A 59 -11.53 -4.09 15.11
C LYS A 59 -11.59 -4.77 16.48
N PRO A 60 -12.78 -5.04 17.04
CA PRO A 60 -12.92 -5.56 18.41
C PRO A 60 -12.34 -6.98 18.61
N TRP A 61 -12.04 -7.68 17.51
CA TRP A 61 -11.57 -9.07 17.49
C TRP A 61 -10.07 -9.20 17.21
N SER A 62 -9.31 -8.11 17.07
CA SER A 62 -7.87 -8.16 16.83
C SER A 62 -7.15 -6.97 17.46
N TYR A 63 -5.98 -7.22 18.05
CA TYR A 63 -5.07 -6.15 18.45
C TYR A 63 -4.34 -5.51 17.26
N MET A 64 -4.21 -6.24 16.14
CA MET A 64 -3.63 -5.70 14.93
C MET A 64 -4.60 -4.70 14.30
N LYS A 65 -4.12 -3.49 14.03
CA LYS A 65 -4.86 -2.45 13.31
C LYS A 65 -5.00 -2.79 11.83
N PHE A 66 -5.90 -2.09 11.16
CA PHE A 66 -6.19 -2.21 9.73
C PHE A 66 -5.91 -0.87 9.04
N PRO A 67 -4.68 -0.65 8.55
CA PRO A 67 -4.31 0.59 7.85
C PRO A 67 -4.99 0.71 6.48
N PHE A 68 -5.32 1.93 6.09
CA PHE A 68 -5.91 2.27 4.80
C PHE A 68 -5.50 3.67 4.35
N LEU A 69 -5.61 3.95 3.06
CA LEU A 69 -5.39 5.28 2.48
C LEU A 69 -6.52 6.24 2.90
N ALA A 70 -6.17 7.29 3.64
CA ALA A 70 -7.12 8.20 4.27
C ALA A 70 -8.12 8.80 3.28
N ALA A 71 -7.65 9.21 2.09
CA ALA A 71 -8.47 9.81 1.04
C ALA A 71 -9.52 8.86 0.42
N ILE A 72 -9.34 7.54 0.56
CA ILE A 72 -10.23 6.51 -0.03
C ILE A 72 -11.15 5.92 1.03
N GLY A 73 -10.69 5.85 2.28
CA GLY A 73 -11.46 5.29 3.40
C GLY A 73 -11.28 3.77 3.58
N PRO A 74 -11.79 3.21 4.69
CA PRO A 74 -11.43 1.85 5.14
C PRO A 74 -11.97 0.72 4.24
N GLN A 75 -13.05 0.96 3.47
CA GLN A 75 -13.68 -0.06 2.63
C GLN A 75 -12.86 -0.39 1.37
N ALA A 76 -12.28 0.62 0.72
CA ALA A 76 -11.57 0.48 -0.55
C ALA A 76 -10.10 0.94 -0.50
N GLY A 77 -9.68 1.59 0.59
CA GLY A 77 -8.36 2.18 0.74
C GLY A 77 -7.31 1.27 1.34
N TRP A 78 -7.65 0.03 1.69
CA TRP A 78 -6.66 -0.95 2.17
C TRP A 78 -5.62 -1.23 1.06
N TYR A 79 -4.41 -1.60 1.46
CA TYR A 79 -3.29 -1.79 0.54
C TYR A 79 -2.36 -2.92 0.99
N LYS A 80 -1.58 -3.46 0.05
CA LYS A 80 -0.49 -4.41 0.32
C LYS A 80 0.86 -3.70 0.36
N VAL A 81 1.77 -4.24 1.17
CA VAL A 81 3.20 -3.92 1.23
C VAL A 81 4.02 -5.20 1.07
N GLY A 82 5.33 -5.09 0.97
CA GLY A 82 6.25 -6.24 0.86
C GLY A 82 6.93 -6.32 -0.52
N PRO A 83 7.58 -7.46 -0.85
CA PRO A 83 8.45 -7.57 -2.03
C PRO A 83 7.76 -7.19 -3.34
N LEU A 84 6.58 -7.76 -3.63
CA LEU A 84 5.89 -7.52 -4.89
C LEU A 84 5.28 -6.12 -5.00
N ALA A 85 4.96 -5.48 -3.88
CA ALA A 85 4.42 -4.11 -3.89
C ALA A 85 5.47 -3.05 -4.30
N ARG A 86 6.75 -3.42 -4.35
CA ARG A 86 7.87 -2.52 -4.68
C ARG A 86 8.35 -2.63 -6.14
N VAL A 87 7.77 -3.54 -6.91
CA VAL A 87 8.07 -3.76 -8.34
C VAL A 87 6.96 -3.12 -9.16
#